data_AF-W1X7L8-F1
#
_entry.id   AF-W1X7L8-F1
#
_cell.length_a   1.000
_cell.length_b   1.000
_cell.length_c   1.000
_cell.angle_alpha   90.00
_cell.angle_beta   90.00
_cell.angle_gamma   90.00
#
_symmetry.space_group_name_H-M   'P 1'
#
loop_
_entity.id
_entity.type
_entity.pdbx_description
1 polymer ?
#
loop_
_entity_poly.entity_id
_entity_poly.type
_entity_poly.pdbx_seq_one_letter_code
_entity_poly.pdbx_strand_id
1 'polypeptide(L)' 'QADAGRVMLKMEKQLALIEDETQAAVFSKTVKQIKQAYRQ' A
#
# COMPACT_ATOMS: atom_id res chain seq x y z
N GLN A 1 -9.60 8.87 -13.36
CA GLN A 1 -9.64 8.27 -12.00
C GLN A 1 -9.50 6.73 -12.02
N ALA A 2 -8.87 6.11 -13.02
CA ALA A 2 -8.68 4.65 -13.08
C ALA A 2 -7.34 4.17 -12.48
N ASP A 3 -6.37 5.07 -12.29
CA ASP A 3 -4.99 4.70 -11.92
C ASP A 3 -4.76 4.51 -10.43
N ALA A 4 -5.32 5.38 -9.57
CA ALA A 4 -5.07 5.34 -8.13
C ALA A 4 -5.58 4.04 -7.47
N GLY A 5 -6.77 3.56 -7.86
CA GLY A 5 -7.32 2.30 -7.34
C GLY A 5 -6.50 1.07 -7.78
N ARG A 6 -6.02 1.05 -9.02
CA ARG A 6 -5.19 -0.04 -9.55
C ARG A 6 -3.81 -0.07 -8.90
N VAL A 7 -3.21 1.10 -8.67
CA VAL A 7 -1.94 1.23 -7.93
C VAL A 7 -2.10 0.75 -6.49
N MET A 8 -3.21 1.10 -5.83
CA MET A 8 -3.48 0.65 -4.45
C MET A 8 -3.57 -0.88 -4.36
N LEU A 9 -4.30 -1.51 -5.28
CA LEU A 9 -4.41 -2.96 -5.33
C LEU A 9 -3.05 -3.63 -5.57
N LYS A 10 -2.19 -3.05 -6.42
CA LYS A 10 -0.84 -3.57 -6.66
C LYS A 10 0.03 -3.47 -5.40
N MET A 11 -0.05 -2.37 -4.66
CA MET A 11 0.69 -2.20 -3.42
C MET A 11 0.24 -3.19 -2.34
N GLU A 12 -1.06 -3.44 -2.17
CA GLU A 12 -1.52 -4.44 -1.19
C GLU A 12 -1.09 -5.86 -1.56
N LYS A 13 -1.03 -6.20 -2.86
CA LYS A 13 -0.47 -7.48 -3.31
C LYS A 13 1.03 -7.58 -3.03
N GLN A 14 1.79 -6.50 -3.20
CA GLN A 14 3.22 -6.51 -2.89
C GLN A 14 3.49 -6.67 -1.39
N LEU A 15 2.68 -6.06 -0.52
CA LEU A 15 2.78 -6.24 0.93
C LEU A 15 2.71 -7.72 1.34
N ALA A 16 1.83 -8.50 0.72
CA ALA A 16 1.64 -9.92 1.01
C ALA A 16 2.83 -10.81 0.57
N LEU A 17 3.76 -10.26 -0.22
CA LEU A 17 4.97 -10.95 -0.70
C LEU A 17 6.23 -10.54 0.07
N ILE A 18 6.13 -9.60 1.01
CA ILE A 18 7.27 -9.19 1.84
C ILE A 18 7.38 -10.15 3.03
N GLU A 19 8.41 -10.99 3.01
CA GLU A 19 8.70 -11.95 4.08
C GLU A 19 9.37 -11.28 5.30
N ASP A 20 10.11 -10.20 5.08
CA ASP A 20 10.71 -9.41 6.13
C ASP A 20 9.64 -8.58 6.85
N GLU A 21 9.34 -8.96 8.10
CA GLU A 21 8.31 -8.32 8.91
C GLU A 21 8.55 -6.82 9.13
N THR A 22 9.81 -6.39 9.24
CA THR A 22 10.17 -4.98 9.44
C THR A 22 9.88 -4.18 8.18
N GLN A 23 10.25 -4.72 7.02
CA GLN A 23 9.96 -4.08 5.73
C GLN A 23 8.45 -4.07 5.44
N ALA A 24 7.72 -5.14 5.80
CA ALA A 24 6.28 -5.22 5.67
C ALA A 24 5.57 -4.16 6.54
N ALA A 25 6.05 -3.93 7.77
CA ALA A 25 5.50 -2.92 8.67
C ALA A 25 5.68 -1.49 8.13
N VAL A 26 6.88 -1.16 7.63
CA VAL A 26 7.16 0.14 7.01
C VAL A 26 6.29 0.34 5.76
N PHE A 27 6.21 -0.66 4.90
CA PHE A 27 5.40 -0.59 3.68
C PHE A 27 3.91 -0.46 3.99
N SER A 28 3.38 -1.19 4.97
CA SER A 28 2.00 -1.08 5.45
C SER A 28 1.65 0.34 5.90
N LYS A 29 2.57 0.99 6.63
CA LYS A 29 2.40 2.38 7.09
C LYS A 29 2.30 3.34 5.91
N THR A 30 3.16 3.19 4.89
CA THR A 30 3.15 4.00 3.67
C THR A 30 1.85 3.83 2.89
N VAL A 31 1.41 2.58 2.68
CA VAL A 31 0.13 2.25 2.02
C VAL A 31 -1.04 2.92 2.75
N LYS A 32 -1.08 2.86 4.09
CA LYS A 32 -2.14 3.51 4.88
C LYS A 32 -2.17 5.04 4.70
N GLN A 33 -1.02 5.70 4.68
CA GLN A 33 -0.95 7.16 4.46
C GLN A 33 -1.46 7.57 3.08
N ILE A 34 -1.09 6.82 2.04
CA ILE A 34 -1.55 7.05 0.67
C ILE A 34 -3.08 6.87 0.58
N LYS A 35 -3.62 5.81 1.19
CA LYS A 35 -5.08 5.57 1.28
C LYS A 35 -5.84 6.72 1.94
N GLN A 36 -5.25 7.33 2.98
CA GLN A 36 -5.83 8.50 3.64
C GLN A 36 -5.80 9.73 2.74
N ALA A 37 -4.70 9.96 2.02
CA ALA A 37 -4.57 11.11 1.11
C ALA A 37 -5.58 11.08 -0.06
N TYR A 38 -5.97 9.90 -0.54
CA TYR A 38 -7.00 9.74 -1.57
C TYR A 38 -8.46 9.75 -1.06
N ARG A 39 -8.66 9.76 0.26
CA ARG A 39 -9.98 9.85 0.88
C ARG A 39 -10.40 11.28 1.22
N GLN A 40 -9.46 12.23 1.20
CA GLN A 40 -9.75 13.67 1.22
C GLN A 40 -10.02 14.17 -0.19
#